data_AF-A0A5A7X2F2-F1
#
_entry.id   AF-A0A5A7X2F2-F1
#
_cell.length_a   1.000
_cell.length_b   1.000
_cell.length_c   1.000
_cell.angle_alpha   90.00
_cell.angle_beta   90.00
_cell.angle_gamma   90.00
#
_symmetry.space_group_name_H-M   'P 1'
#
loop_
_entity.id
_entity.type
_entity.pdbx_description
1 polymer ?
#
loop_
_entity_poly.entity_id
_entity_poly.type
_entity_poly.pdbx_seq_one_letter_code
_entity_poly.pdbx_strand_id
1 'polypeptide(L)'
;MSEPTTGAPNDVPEDVVTGFWLWVAALPLLVTGYVVDLVTGPAKAQSWFVSAISGVFVFIVAAVVLTFLILMRHGYRWTRTLLTGGGATTIVVVAVGLFAAGRPEAAALVYAATGIVGSVLIAGGMYLLHRQDAHAFFTK
;
A
#
# COMPACT_ATOMS: atom_id res chain seq x y z
N MET A 1 -26.12 17.59 31.28
CA MET A 1 -24.80 17.68 30.65
C MET A 1 -24.97 17.12 29.24
N SER A 2 -25.20 17.98 28.26
CA SER A 2 -25.43 17.59 26.88
C SER A 2 -24.08 17.44 26.19
N GLU A 3 -23.83 16.30 25.56
CA GLU A 3 -22.87 16.23 24.46
C GLU A 3 -23.70 16.16 23.17
N PRO A 4 -23.72 17.21 22.34
CA PRO A 4 -24.37 17.16 21.05
C PRO A 4 -23.43 16.38 20.13
N THR A 5 -23.76 15.13 19.82
CA THR A 5 -23.05 14.40 18.75
C THR A 5 -23.34 15.12 17.43
N THR A 6 -22.41 16.00 17.08
CA THR A 6 -22.35 16.64 15.77
C THR A 6 -21.98 15.55 14.77
N GLY A 7 -22.99 14.88 14.22
CA GLY A 7 -22.83 13.82 13.23
C GLY A 7 -23.65 14.10 11.99
N ALA A 8 -23.27 15.10 11.21
CA ALA A 8 -23.76 15.31 9.85
C ALA A 8 -22.57 15.70 8.95
N PRO A 9 -22.54 15.38 7.64
CA PRO A 9 -23.10 14.28 6.87
C PRO A 9 -21.97 13.57 6.09
N ASN A 10 -21.43 12.46 6.58
CA ASN A 10 -20.48 11.63 5.82
C ASN A 10 -20.69 10.17 6.23
N ASP A 11 -21.33 9.39 5.37
CA ASP A 11 -21.72 7.99 5.62
C ASP A 11 -20.54 7.01 5.85
N VAL A 12 -19.30 7.50 5.76
CA VAL A 12 -18.06 6.72 5.84
C VAL A 12 -17.25 7.12 7.09
N PRO A 13 -16.84 6.18 7.96
CA PRO A 13 -16.06 6.47 9.16
C PRO A 13 -14.71 7.13 8.89
N GLU A 14 -14.25 7.98 9.81
CA GLU A 14 -12.96 8.68 9.74
C GLU A 14 -11.78 7.71 9.64
N ASP A 15 -11.83 6.55 10.32
CA ASP A 15 -10.79 5.52 10.24
C ASP A 15 -10.63 4.97 8.81
N VAL A 16 -11.73 4.81 8.09
CA VAL A 16 -11.74 4.30 6.71
C VAL A 16 -11.16 5.36 5.77
N VAL A 17 -11.51 6.63 5.97
CA VAL A 17 -10.97 7.75 5.20
C VAL A 17 -9.46 7.90 5.44
N THR A 18 -9.03 7.84 6.70
CA THR A 18 -7.62 7.95 7.08
C THR A 18 -6.84 6.75 6.55
N GLY A 19 -7.35 5.52 6.74
CA GLY A 19 -6.75 4.32 6.21
C GLY A 19 -6.61 4.33 4.69
N PHE A 20 -7.63 4.84 3.98
CA PHE A 20 -7.57 5.06 2.54
C PHE A 20 -6.40 5.98 2.15
N TRP A 21 -6.23 7.11 2.82
CA TRP A 21 -5.15 8.05 2.50
C TRP A 21 -3.77 7.51 2.83
N LEU A 22 -3.61 6.74 3.90
CA LEU A 22 -2.36 6.06 4.21
C LEU A 22 -1.96 5.10 3.08
N TRP A 23 -2.91 4.32 2.56
CA TRP A 23 -2.68 3.43 1.43
C TRP A 23 -2.40 4.17 0.12
N VAL A 24 -3.13 5.25 -0.16
CA VAL A 24 -2.90 6.10 -1.34
C VAL A 24 -1.52 6.74 -1.30
N ALA A 25 -1.02 7.14 -0.12
CA ALA A 25 0.33 7.67 0.05
C ALA A 25 1.41 6.58 -0.02
N ALA A 26 1.13 5.37 0.47
CA ALA A 26 2.05 4.25 0.43
C ALA A 26 2.34 3.76 -1.00
N LEU A 27 1.32 3.72 -1.85
CA LEU A 27 1.43 3.25 -3.23
C LEU A 27 2.54 3.92 -4.06
N PRO A 28 2.58 5.26 -4.21
CA PRO A 28 3.62 5.91 -5.02
C PRO A 28 5.01 5.71 -4.41
N LEU A 29 5.14 5.63 -3.08
CA LEU A 29 6.42 5.32 -2.43
C LEU A 29 6.92 3.95 -2.86
N LEU A 30 6.09 2.90 -2.70
CA LEU A 30 6.46 1.53 -3.04
C LEU A 30 6.72 1.34 -4.54
N VAL A 31 5.93 1.99 -5.39
CA VAL A 31 6.16 2.00 -6.84
C VAL A 31 7.49 2.67 -7.17
N THR A 32 7.83 3.79 -6.52
CA THR A 32 9.12 4.48 -6.72
C THR A 32 10.28 3.59 -6.32
N GLY A 33 10.20 2.95 -5.15
CA GLY A 33 11.22 1.99 -4.69
C GLY A 33 11.42 0.84 -5.67
N TYR A 34 10.32 0.27 -6.18
CA TYR A 34 10.36 -0.79 -7.19
C TYR A 34 10.96 -0.33 -8.51
N VAL A 35 10.55 0.83 -9.02
CA VAL A 35 11.07 1.37 -10.29
C VAL A 35 12.57 1.61 -10.17
N VAL A 36 13.03 2.25 -9.10
CA VAL A 36 14.46 2.48 -8.88
C VAL A 36 15.22 1.17 -8.82
N ASP A 37 14.72 0.16 -8.11
CA ASP A 37 15.33 -1.17 -8.06
C ASP A 37 15.41 -1.82 -9.46
N LEU A 38 14.34 -1.69 -10.24
CA LEU A 38 14.26 -2.23 -11.60
C LEU A 38 15.26 -1.58 -12.57
N VAL A 39 15.48 -0.25 -12.47
CA VAL A 39 16.39 0.46 -13.41
C VAL A 39 17.85 0.40 -12.97
N THR A 40 18.11 0.20 -11.67
CA THR A 40 19.47 0.19 -11.09
C THR A 40 20.01 -1.22 -10.81
N GLY A 41 19.16 -2.25 -10.96
CA GLY A 41 19.55 -3.64 -10.82
C GLY A 41 20.62 -4.06 -11.84
N PRO A 42 21.36 -5.16 -11.56
CA PRO A 42 22.49 -5.58 -12.38
C PRO A 42 22.06 -5.91 -13.83
N ALA A 43 22.40 -5.01 -14.76
CA ALA A 43 22.04 -5.04 -16.18
C ALA A 43 22.50 -6.29 -16.95
N LYS A 44 23.44 -7.08 -16.41
CA LYS A 44 23.99 -8.26 -17.11
C LYS A 44 23.09 -9.49 -17.10
N ALA A 45 22.01 -9.52 -16.32
CA ALA A 45 21.15 -10.71 -16.20
C ALA A 45 19.73 -10.53 -16.78
N GLN A 46 19.26 -9.29 -16.97
CA GLN A 46 17.85 -9.03 -17.25
C GLN A 46 17.66 -8.36 -18.62
N SER A 47 16.98 -9.06 -19.52
CA SER A 47 16.58 -8.53 -20.84
C SER A 47 15.63 -7.35 -20.68
N TRP A 48 15.77 -6.32 -21.51
CA TRP A 48 14.90 -5.12 -21.48
C TRP A 48 13.41 -5.48 -21.58
N PHE A 49 13.08 -6.56 -22.29
CA PHE A 49 11.73 -7.10 -22.39
C PHE A 49 11.17 -7.53 -21.02
N VAL A 50 12.00 -8.18 -20.20
CA VAL A 50 11.59 -8.60 -18.85
C VAL A 50 11.34 -7.37 -17.98
N SER A 51 12.22 -6.35 -18.05
CA SER A 51 12.00 -5.10 -17.32
C SER A 51 10.73 -4.36 -17.76
N ALA A 52 10.40 -4.36 -19.06
CA ALA A 52 9.15 -3.78 -19.55
C ALA A 52 7.92 -4.52 -18.99
N ILE A 53 7.93 -5.86 -19.03
CA ILE A 53 6.86 -6.70 -18.48
C ILE A 53 6.71 -6.47 -16.97
N SER A 54 7.82 -6.41 -16.24
CA SER A 54 7.86 -6.10 -14.81
C SER A 54 7.27 -4.73 -14.48
N GLY A 55 7.59 -3.70 -15.27
CA GLY A 55 7.00 -2.37 -15.12
C GLY A 55 5.49 -2.37 -15.35
N VAL A 56 5.03 -3.03 -16.42
CA VAL A 56 3.59 -3.20 -16.70
C VAL A 56 2.89 -3.98 -15.58
N PHE A 57 3.52 -5.04 -15.07
CA PHE A 57 2.97 -5.83 -13.97
C PHE A 57 2.76 -4.98 -12.71
N VAL A 58 3.75 -4.19 -12.30
CA VAL A 58 3.60 -3.30 -11.14
C VAL A 58 2.58 -2.21 -11.36
N PHE A 59 2.49 -1.67 -12.58
CA PHE A 59 1.43 -0.72 -12.93
C PHE A 59 0.03 -1.35 -12.78
N ILE A 60 -0.16 -2.57 -13.26
CA ILE A 60 -1.43 -3.31 -13.12
C ILE A 60 -1.73 -3.55 -11.64
N VAL A 61 -0.75 -4.00 -10.85
CA VAL A 61 -0.92 -4.22 -9.40
C VAL A 61 -1.32 -2.92 -8.71
N ALA A 62 -0.67 -1.80 -9.00
CA ALA A 62 -1.02 -0.49 -8.43
C ALA A 62 -2.46 -0.08 -8.79
N ALA A 63 -2.87 -0.28 -10.05
CA ALA A 63 -4.24 0.00 -10.48
C ALA A 63 -5.28 -0.89 -9.77
N VAL A 64 -4.97 -2.17 -9.57
CA VAL A 64 -5.82 -3.10 -8.80
C VAL A 64 -5.94 -2.67 -7.34
N VAL A 65 -4.84 -2.29 -6.70
CA VAL A 65 -4.87 -1.79 -5.32
C VAL A 65 -5.71 -0.51 -5.23
N LEU A 66 -5.53 0.45 -6.13
CA LEU A 66 -6.37 1.66 -6.18
C LEU A 66 -7.85 1.32 -6.35
N THR A 67 -8.17 0.35 -7.22
CA THR A 67 -9.54 -0.12 -7.41
C THR A 67 -10.11 -0.67 -6.10
N PHE A 68 -9.35 -1.49 -5.37
CA PHE A 68 -9.78 -2.00 -4.06
C PHE A 68 -9.91 -0.92 -3.00
N LEU A 69 -9.07 0.12 -3.02
CA LEU A 69 -9.21 1.28 -2.12
C LEU A 69 -10.50 2.07 -2.40
N ILE A 70 -10.88 2.22 -3.66
CA ILE A 70 -12.14 2.86 -4.05
C ILE A 70 -13.33 1.99 -3.61
N LEU A 71 -13.29 0.68 -3.89
CA LEU A 71 -14.34 -0.26 -3.44
C LEU A 71 -14.45 -0.30 -1.91
N MET A 72 -13.33 -0.19 -1.19
CA MET A 72 -13.32 -0.12 0.26
C MET A 72 -14.12 1.09 0.77
N ARG A 73 -14.01 2.24 0.09
CA ARG A 73 -14.79 3.45 0.41
C ARG A 73 -16.30 3.28 0.18
N HIS A 74 -16.70 2.30 -0.61
CA HIS A 74 -18.09 1.90 -0.82
C HIS A 74 -18.59 0.81 0.14
N GLY A 75 -17.78 0.37 1.12
CA GLY A 75 -18.21 -0.59 2.16
C GLY A 75 -18.08 -2.07 1.77
N TYR A 76 -17.37 -2.41 0.69
CA TYR A 76 -17.20 -3.80 0.28
C TYR A 76 -16.35 -4.61 1.28
N ARG A 77 -16.94 -5.66 1.89
CA ARG A 77 -16.34 -6.50 2.94
C ARG A 77 -15.03 -7.20 2.57
N TRP A 78 -14.95 -7.68 1.33
CA TRP A 78 -13.80 -8.45 0.82
C TRP A 78 -12.56 -7.60 0.57
N THR A 79 -12.71 -6.27 0.49
CA THR A 79 -11.57 -5.38 0.30
C THR A 79 -10.61 -5.43 1.48
N ARG A 80 -11.13 -5.60 2.70
CA ARG A 80 -10.29 -5.67 3.92
C ARG A 80 -9.38 -6.88 3.90
N THR A 81 -9.88 -8.06 3.54
CA THR A 81 -9.05 -9.28 3.50
C THR A 81 -8.00 -9.22 2.41
N LEU A 82 -8.36 -8.71 1.22
CA LEU A 82 -7.43 -8.53 0.11
C LEU A 82 -6.34 -7.49 0.40
N LEU A 83 -6.71 -6.33 0.94
CA LEU A 83 -5.76 -5.28 1.32
C LEU A 83 -4.85 -5.74 2.47
N THR A 84 -5.39 -6.48 3.44
CA THR A 84 -4.59 -7.05 4.55
C THR A 84 -3.61 -8.10 4.03
N GLY A 85 -4.07 -9.04 3.20
CA GLY A 85 -3.23 -10.08 2.62
C GLY A 85 -2.14 -9.50 1.72
N GLY A 86 -2.55 -8.68 0.74
CA GLY A 86 -1.61 -8.01 -0.17
C GLY A 86 -0.62 -7.11 0.58
N GLY A 87 -1.11 -6.30 1.52
CA GLY A 87 -0.27 -5.43 2.35
C GLY A 87 0.73 -6.21 3.20
N ALA A 88 0.31 -7.29 3.84
CA ALA A 88 1.21 -8.16 4.61
C ALA A 88 2.28 -8.79 3.71
N THR A 89 1.92 -9.31 2.54
CA THR A 89 2.87 -9.84 1.56
C THR A 89 3.87 -8.76 1.15
N THR A 90 3.40 -7.55 0.84
CA THR A 90 4.27 -6.43 0.49
C THR A 90 5.25 -6.10 1.60
N ILE A 91 4.82 -6.00 2.86
CA ILE A 91 5.69 -5.73 4.01
C ILE A 91 6.79 -6.80 4.12
N VAL A 92 6.43 -8.08 3.98
CA VAL A 92 7.40 -9.18 4.04
C VAL A 92 8.40 -9.11 2.89
N VAL A 93 7.93 -8.87 1.66
CA VAL A 93 8.81 -8.74 0.48
C VAL A 93 9.78 -7.57 0.63
N VAL A 94 9.29 -6.42 1.11
CA VAL A 94 10.13 -5.27 1.41
C VAL A 94 11.16 -5.63 2.48
N ALA A 95 10.72 -6.23 3.60
CA ALA A 95 11.60 -6.59 4.70
C ALA A 95 12.73 -7.54 4.25
N VAL A 96 12.42 -8.56 3.45
CA VAL A 96 13.43 -9.44 2.85
C VAL A 96 14.35 -8.66 1.90
N GLY A 97 13.77 -7.79 1.07
CA GLY A 97 14.51 -6.98 0.11
C GLY A 97 15.50 -6.00 0.75
N LEU A 98 15.23 -5.51 1.97
CA LEU A 98 16.15 -4.63 2.71
C LEU A 98 17.50 -5.31 3.00
N PHE A 99 17.52 -6.64 3.12
CA PHE A 99 18.74 -7.41 3.38
C PHE A 99 19.37 -7.97 2.11
N ALA A 100 18.77 -7.75 0.93
CA ALA A 100 19.33 -8.22 -0.33
C ALA A 100 20.53 -7.37 -0.76
N ALA A 101 21.64 -8.03 -1.09
CA ALA A 101 22.87 -7.41 -1.58
C ALA A 101 22.80 -7.10 -3.08
N GLY A 102 23.68 -6.21 -3.55
CA GLY A 102 23.90 -5.94 -4.98
C GLY A 102 23.26 -4.66 -5.52
N ARG A 103 22.67 -3.82 -4.67
CA ARG A 103 22.19 -2.48 -5.07
C ARG A 103 23.32 -1.44 -4.97
N PRO A 104 23.43 -0.52 -5.94
CA PRO A 104 24.21 0.71 -5.75
C PRO A 104 23.74 1.48 -4.52
N GLU A 105 24.65 2.19 -3.84
CA GLU A 105 24.36 2.87 -2.56
C GLU A 105 23.12 3.78 -2.63
N ALA A 106 23.03 4.62 -3.66
CA ALA A 106 21.90 5.52 -3.85
C ALA A 106 20.57 4.77 -4.03
N ALA A 107 20.57 3.68 -4.79
CA ALA A 107 19.38 2.85 -5.01
C ALA A 107 18.95 2.11 -3.73
N ALA A 108 19.92 1.63 -2.95
CA ALA A 108 19.66 1.00 -1.66
C ALA A 108 18.99 1.96 -0.68
N LEU A 109 19.46 3.22 -0.62
CA LEU A 109 18.86 4.26 0.22
C LEU A 109 17.42 4.58 -0.20
N VAL A 110 17.16 4.73 -1.50
CA VAL A 110 15.81 4.99 -2.01
C VAL A 110 14.88 3.81 -1.73
N TYR A 111 15.31 2.58 -2.00
CA TYR A 111 14.55 1.38 -1.70
C TYR A 111 14.23 1.27 -0.21
N ALA A 112 15.20 1.52 0.66
CA ALA A 112 15.01 1.47 2.10
C ALA A 112 14.02 2.56 2.59
N ALA A 113 14.22 3.81 2.19
CA ALA A 113 13.36 4.92 2.61
C ALA A 113 11.91 4.70 2.16
N THR A 114 11.71 4.41 0.88
CA THR A 114 10.37 4.20 0.31
C THR A 114 9.71 2.92 0.85
N GLY A 115 10.46 1.83 0.98
CA GLY A 115 9.98 0.55 1.48
C GLY A 115 9.56 0.62 2.95
N ILE A 116 10.39 1.20 3.82
CA ILE A 116 10.10 1.33 5.25
C ILE A 116 8.88 2.23 5.46
N VAL A 117 8.90 3.44 4.89
CA VAL A 117 7.79 4.40 5.06
C VAL A 117 6.50 3.83 4.47
N GLY A 118 6.56 3.27 3.26
CA GLY A 118 5.41 2.62 2.62
C GLY A 118 4.85 1.46 3.45
N SER A 119 5.71 0.64 4.05
CA SER A 119 5.29 -0.48 4.92
C SER A 119 4.58 0.01 6.19
N VAL A 120 5.10 1.06 6.83
CA VAL A 120 4.47 1.67 8.02
C VAL A 120 3.10 2.24 7.68
N LEU A 121 2.97 2.93 6.55
CA LEU A 121 1.70 3.48 6.08
C LEU A 121 0.67 2.39 5.78
N ILE A 122 1.08 1.29 5.12
CA ILE A 122 0.23 0.11 4.89
C ILE A 122 -0.24 -0.49 6.22
N ALA A 123 0.69 -0.73 7.15
CA ALA A 123 0.37 -1.31 8.45
C ALA A 123 -0.59 -0.42 9.26
N GLY A 124 -0.36 0.90 9.26
CA GLY A 124 -1.25 1.88 9.88
C GLY A 124 -2.66 1.86 9.24
N GLY A 125 -2.73 1.83 7.91
CA GLY A 125 -4.00 1.70 7.20
C GLY A 125 -4.74 0.41 7.53
N MET A 126 -4.03 -0.72 7.55
CA MET A 126 -4.60 -2.02 7.95
C MET A 126 -5.14 -1.99 9.39
N TYR A 127 -4.41 -1.39 10.32
CA TYR A 127 -4.82 -1.26 11.71
C TYR A 127 -6.12 -0.47 11.84
N LEU A 128 -6.21 0.70 11.19
CA LEU A 128 -7.41 1.55 11.21
C LEU A 128 -8.65 0.82 10.65
N LEU A 129 -8.48 0.01 9.59
CA LEU A 129 -9.57 -0.77 9.00
C LEU A 129 -10.11 -1.90 9.90
N HIS A 130 -9.39 -2.24 10.97
CA HIS A 130 -9.82 -3.21 11.97
C HIS A 130 -10.41 -2.57 13.23
N ARG A 131 -10.41 -1.23 13.34
CA ARG A 131 -11.07 -0.53 14.45
C ARG A 131 -12.58 -0.72 14.42
N GLN A 132 -13.24 -0.55 15.58
CA GLN A 132 -14.66 -0.85 15.76
C GLN A 132 -15.55 -0.08 14.77
N ASP A 133 -15.28 1.20 14.53
CA ASP A 133 -16.08 2.04 13.64
C ASP A 133 -15.98 1.57 12.18
N ALA A 134 -14.76 1.24 11.73
CA ALA A 134 -14.54 0.65 10.42
C ALA A 134 -15.17 -0.75 10.30
N HIS A 135 -15.10 -1.57 11.36
CA HIS A 135 -15.76 -2.87 11.40
C HIS A 135 -17.26 -2.75 11.19
N ALA A 136 -17.91 -1.87 11.96
CA ALA A 136 -19.34 -1.63 11.87
C ALA A 136 -19.75 -1.19 10.45
N PHE A 137 -18.95 -0.35 9.79
CA PHE A 137 -19.20 0.09 8.42
C PHE A 137 -19.17 -1.04 7.39
N PHE A 138 -18.19 -1.96 7.48
CA PHE A 138 -18.14 -3.09 6.56
C PHE A 138 -19.18 -4.17 6.86
N THR A 139 -19.72 -4.26 8.07
CA THR A 139 -20.68 -5.33 8.44
C THR A 139 -22.15 -4.95 8.32
N LYS A 140 -22.46 -3.70 7.94
CA LYS A 140 -23.80 -3.28 7.54
C LYS A 140 -24.23 -4.02 6.26
#